data_AF-A0A316MGM1-F1
#
_entry.id   AF-A0A316MGM1-F1
#
_cell.length_a   1.000
_cell.length_b   1.000
_cell.length_c   1.000
_cell.angle_alpha   90.00
_cell.angle_beta   90.00
_cell.angle_gamma   90.00
#
_symmetry.space_group_name_H-M   'P 1'
#
loop_
_entity.id
_entity.type
_entity.pdbx_description
1 polymer ?
#
loop_
_entity_poly.entity_id
_entity_poly.type
_entity_poly.pdbx_seq_one_letter_code
_entity_poly.pdbx_strand_id
1 'polypeptide(L)'
;SDAIRRIEGVADARQYTIPVPEALEKVRNGETPELTTREKHTRECFVVAKEGADLSRIEKEIKEMPNYFADYDTTVHFISQEELDRDHKGIPHGGFVIRSGSTGWNDENRHIIEYSLKLDSNPEFTASVLTAYARAAYRMNKEGQKGCKTVFDVAPAYLCRQSGAELRAHML
;
A
#
# COMPACT_ATOMS: atom_id res chain seq x y z
N SER A 1 11.57 2.19 -5.34
CA SER A 1 12.52 1.73 -6.38
C SER A 1 13.17 2.87 -7.14
N ASP A 2 12.42 3.82 -7.73
CA ASP A 2 13.02 4.85 -8.59
C ASP A 2 14.00 5.80 -7.90
N ALA A 3 13.87 6.03 -6.59
CA ALA A 3 14.84 6.81 -5.84
C ALA A 3 16.21 6.10 -5.79
N ILE A 4 16.23 4.79 -5.59
CA ILE A 4 17.45 3.97 -5.56
C ILE A 4 18.12 3.95 -6.93
N ARG A 5 17.34 3.85 -8.01
CA ARG A 5 17.87 3.85 -9.40
C ARG A 5 18.56 5.14 -9.81
N ARG A 6 18.34 6.25 -9.07
CA ARG A 6 19.02 7.53 -9.31
C ARG A 6 20.39 7.61 -8.64
N ILE A 7 20.71 6.69 -7.74
CA ILE A 7 22.01 6.62 -7.08
C ILE A 7 23.06 6.21 -8.12
N GLU A 8 24.17 6.96 -8.16
CA GLU A 8 25.27 6.65 -9.05
C GLU A 8 25.83 5.24 -8.77
N GLY A 9 26.02 4.45 -9.83
CA GLY A 9 26.51 3.08 -9.73
C GLY A 9 25.42 2.02 -9.58
N VAL A 10 24.14 2.40 -9.46
CA VAL A 10 23.00 1.48 -9.53
C VAL A 10 22.57 1.28 -10.99
N ALA A 11 22.36 0.04 -11.40
CA ALA A 11 21.84 -0.34 -12.72
C ALA A 11 20.31 -0.52 -12.70
N ASP A 12 19.80 -1.30 -11.74
CA ASP A 12 18.36 -1.44 -11.47
C ASP A 12 18.14 -1.71 -9.98
N ALA A 13 16.91 -1.55 -9.50
CA ALA A 13 16.52 -1.86 -8.14
C ALA A 13 15.03 -2.18 -8.02
N ARG A 14 14.68 -2.95 -6.99
CA ARG A 14 13.33 -3.11 -6.45
C ARG A 14 13.34 -2.81 -4.97
N GLN A 15 12.24 -2.29 -4.47
CA GLN A 15 12.08 -1.97 -3.06
C GLN A 15 10.71 -2.39 -2.58
N TYR A 16 10.68 -3.04 -1.42
CA TYR A 16 9.47 -3.49 -0.75
C TYR A 16 9.31 -2.74 0.57
N THR A 17 8.08 -2.32 0.83
CA THR A 17 7.68 -1.74 2.12
C THR A 17 6.88 -2.81 2.85
N ILE A 18 7.38 -3.25 3.99
CA ILE A 18 6.88 -4.45 4.67
C ILE A 18 6.34 -4.03 6.04
N PRO A 19 5.05 -4.29 6.34
CA PRO A 19 4.50 -4.03 7.67
C PRO A 19 5.24 -4.83 8.74
N VAL A 20 5.56 -4.20 9.87
CA VAL A 20 6.15 -4.89 11.03
C VAL A 20 5.08 -5.78 11.67
N PRO A 21 5.23 -7.12 11.72
CA PRO A 21 4.20 -8.01 12.23
C PRO A 21 3.79 -7.71 13.68
N GLU A 22 4.76 -7.41 14.54
CA GLU A 22 4.49 -7.09 15.95
C GLU A 22 3.61 -5.86 16.12
N ALA A 23 3.83 -4.82 15.31
CA ALA A 23 3.02 -3.61 15.33
C ALA A 23 1.58 -3.88 14.87
N LEU A 24 1.39 -4.72 13.85
CA LEU A 24 0.06 -5.15 13.41
C LEU A 24 -0.68 -5.92 14.51
N GLU A 25 0.00 -6.86 15.17
CA GLU A 25 -0.62 -7.67 16.24
C GLU A 25 -1.04 -6.81 17.43
N LYS A 26 -0.24 -5.83 17.86
CA LYS A 26 -0.64 -4.87 18.92
C LYS A 26 -1.93 -4.13 18.57
N VAL A 27 -2.07 -3.68 17.32
CA VAL A 27 -3.27 -2.98 16.86
C VAL A 27 -4.47 -3.93 16.77
N ARG A 28 -4.27 -5.18 16.32
CA ARG A 28 -5.31 -6.24 16.29
C ARG A 28 -5.72 -6.72 17.68
N ASN A 29 -4.86 -6.58 18.68
CA ASN A 29 -5.20 -6.79 20.09
C ASN A 29 -5.89 -5.58 20.71
N GLY A 30 -6.13 -4.53 19.93
CA GLY A 30 -6.82 -3.31 20.33
C GLY A 30 -5.99 -2.37 21.21
N GLU A 31 -4.68 -2.58 21.36
CA GLU A 31 -3.81 -1.85 22.30
C GLU A 31 -3.64 -0.36 21.92
N THR A 32 -4.01 0.02 20.69
CA THR A 32 -3.94 1.40 20.15
C THR A 32 -2.63 2.14 20.49
N PRO A 33 -1.44 1.55 20.24
CA PRO A 33 -0.18 2.20 20.55
C PRO A 33 0.07 3.41 19.63
N GLU A 34 0.76 4.42 20.15
CA GLU A 34 1.41 5.42 19.30
C GLU A 34 2.64 4.77 18.65
N LEU A 35 2.62 4.67 17.32
CA LEU A 35 3.70 4.05 16.55
C LEU A 35 4.39 5.11 15.69
N THR A 36 5.71 5.16 15.77
CA THR A 36 6.58 5.93 14.88
C THR A 36 6.57 5.34 13.46
N THR A 37 7.18 6.05 12.51
CA THR A 37 7.34 5.56 11.13
C THR A 37 8.12 4.24 11.07
N ARG A 38 9.22 4.15 11.84
CA ARG A 38 10.12 2.99 11.90
C ARG A 38 9.42 1.74 12.46
N GLU A 39 8.54 1.91 13.43
CA GLU A 39 7.83 0.78 14.06
C GLU A 39 6.71 0.21 13.19
N LYS A 40 6.22 0.96 12.20
CA LYS A 40 5.12 0.50 11.33
C LYS A 40 5.62 -0.36 10.18
N HIS A 41 6.77 0.00 9.59
CA HIS A 41 7.27 -0.65 8.39
C HIS A 41 8.79 -0.76 8.38
N THR A 42 9.28 -1.85 7.79
CA THR A 42 10.66 -1.95 7.32
C THR A 42 10.72 -1.72 5.82
N ARG A 43 11.94 -1.47 5.30
CA ARG A 43 12.21 -1.39 3.86
C ARG A 43 13.24 -2.43 3.47
N GLU A 44 12.97 -3.13 2.39
CA GLU A 44 13.88 -4.12 1.84
C GLU A 44 14.18 -3.78 0.38
N CYS A 45 15.47 -3.64 0.07
CA CYS A 45 15.95 -3.14 -1.21
C CYS A 45 16.77 -4.23 -1.90
N PHE A 46 16.42 -4.57 -3.13
CA PHE A 46 17.15 -5.48 -4.00
C PHE A 46 17.78 -4.67 -5.12
N VAL A 47 19.10 -4.64 -5.21
CA VAL A 47 19.87 -3.68 -6.00
C VAL A 47 20.83 -4.39 -6.93
N VAL A 48 20.80 -4.03 -8.20
CA VAL A 48 21.78 -4.46 -9.19
C VAL A 48 22.78 -3.32 -9.34
N ALA A 49 24.03 -3.57 -8.95
CA ALA A 49 25.11 -2.60 -9.09
C ALA A 49 25.77 -2.70 -10.48
N LYS A 50 26.29 -1.58 -10.98
CA LYS A 50 27.15 -1.56 -12.18
C LYS A 50 28.50 -2.19 -11.85
N GLU A 51 29.17 -2.70 -12.88
CA GLU A 51 30.52 -3.26 -12.74
C GLU A 51 31.47 -2.21 -12.13
N GLY A 52 32.23 -2.62 -11.11
CA GLY A 52 33.17 -1.76 -10.40
C GLY A 52 32.55 -0.72 -9.44
N ALA A 53 31.23 -0.73 -9.23
CA ALA A 53 30.60 0.20 -8.32
C ALA A 53 30.93 -0.08 -6.85
N ASP A 54 31.06 1.00 -6.06
CA ASP A 54 31.26 0.93 -4.61
C ASP A 54 29.95 0.56 -3.90
N LEU A 55 29.82 -0.72 -3.54
CA LEU A 55 28.64 -1.27 -2.88
C LEU A 55 28.39 -0.64 -1.50
N SER A 56 29.45 -0.37 -0.73
CA SER A 56 29.33 0.21 0.60
C SER A 56 28.85 1.65 0.54
N ARG A 57 29.32 2.43 -0.45
CA ARG A 57 28.81 3.79 -0.70
C ARG A 57 27.34 3.75 -1.10
N ILE A 58 26.95 2.87 -2.03
CA ILE A 58 25.56 2.73 -2.47
C ILE A 58 24.65 2.36 -1.30
N GLU A 59 25.03 1.35 -0.50
CA GLU A 59 24.24 0.93 0.66
C GLU A 59 24.03 2.08 1.66
N LYS A 60 25.10 2.82 1.96
CA LYS A 60 25.03 3.98 2.85
C LYS A 60 24.10 5.05 2.29
N GLU A 61 24.25 5.41 1.02
CA GLU A 61 23.42 6.42 0.36
C GLU A 61 21.94 6.02 0.33
N ILE A 62 21.64 4.73 0.12
CA ILE A 62 20.27 4.21 0.26
C ILE A 62 19.77 4.42 1.68
N LYS A 63 20.48 3.91 2.69
CA LYS A 63 20.03 3.93 4.09
C LYS A 63 19.86 5.34 4.65
N GLU A 64 20.73 6.27 4.24
CA GLU A 64 20.73 7.65 4.73
C GLU A 64 19.84 8.60 3.91
N MET A 65 19.18 8.11 2.83
CA MET A 65 18.38 8.96 1.95
C MET A 65 17.16 9.56 2.70
N PRO A 66 17.08 10.90 2.82
CA PRO A 66 15.99 11.57 3.51
C PRO A 66 14.65 11.33 2.84
N ASN A 67 13.56 11.26 3.61
CA ASN A 67 12.17 11.03 3.17
C ASN A 67 11.88 9.66 2.54
N TYR A 68 12.90 8.90 2.17
CA TYR A 68 12.74 7.58 1.56
C TYR A 68 13.09 6.47 2.54
N PHE A 69 14.29 6.47 3.12
CA PHE A 69 14.85 5.32 3.83
C PHE A 69 15.34 5.63 5.24
N ALA A 70 15.82 6.86 5.49
CA ALA A 70 16.44 7.23 6.76
C ALA A 70 15.57 6.96 8.01
N ASP A 71 14.24 7.07 7.88
CA ASP A 71 13.29 6.87 8.97
C ASP A 71 12.84 5.42 9.18
N TYR A 72 13.42 4.48 8.43
CA TYR A 72 13.02 3.07 8.41
C TYR A 72 14.20 2.16 8.72
N ASP A 73 13.92 0.98 9.26
CA ASP A 73 14.87 -0.12 9.24
C ASP A 73 14.96 -0.63 7.80
N THR A 74 16.09 -0.33 7.16
CA THR A 74 16.31 -0.58 5.72
C THR A 74 17.38 -1.65 5.52
N THR A 75 17.04 -2.72 4.83
CA THR A 75 17.98 -3.78 4.41
C THR A 75 18.29 -3.64 2.92
N VAL A 76 19.55 -3.80 2.53
CA VAL A 76 20.00 -3.73 1.14
C VAL A 76 20.66 -5.05 0.74
N HIS A 77 20.17 -5.63 -0.34
CA HIS A 77 20.68 -6.85 -0.96
C HIS A 77 21.22 -6.50 -2.33
N PHE A 78 22.49 -6.83 -2.59
CA PHE A 78 23.05 -6.75 -3.92
C PHE A 78 22.88 -8.08 -4.63
N ILE A 79 22.18 -8.08 -5.77
CA ILE A 79 21.81 -9.27 -6.53
C ILE A 79 22.11 -9.09 -8.03
N SER A 80 22.06 -10.17 -8.80
CA SER A 80 22.22 -10.09 -10.26
C SER A 80 20.96 -9.57 -10.95
N GLN A 81 21.11 -9.12 -12.21
CA GLN A 81 19.96 -8.73 -13.04
C GLN A 81 19.04 -9.92 -13.30
N GLU A 82 19.59 -11.11 -13.52
CA GLU A 82 18.83 -12.33 -13.73
C GLU A 82 17.96 -12.70 -12.52
N GLU A 83 18.50 -12.53 -11.30
CA GLU A 83 17.75 -12.76 -10.06
C GLU A 83 16.64 -11.72 -9.88
N LEU A 84 16.94 -10.45 -10.14
CA LEU A 84 15.95 -9.36 -10.07
C LEU A 84 14.77 -9.62 -11.03
N ASP A 85 15.06 -10.05 -12.26
CA ASP A 85 14.05 -10.32 -13.29
C ASP A 85 13.26 -11.62 -13.05
N ARG A 86 13.86 -12.61 -12.40
CA ARG A 86 13.18 -13.87 -12.06
C ARG A 86 12.25 -13.68 -10.86
N ASP A 87 12.74 -13.06 -9.79
CA ASP A 87 12.09 -13.11 -8.47
C ASP A 87 11.36 -11.80 -8.12
N HIS A 88 11.73 -10.68 -8.75
CA HIS A 88 11.24 -9.34 -8.39
C HIS A 88 10.61 -8.57 -9.56
N LYS A 89 10.14 -9.29 -10.59
CA LYS A 89 9.47 -8.70 -11.77
C LYS A 89 8.02 -8.27 -11.52
N GLY A 90 7.35 -8.91 -10.57
CA GLY A 90 5.98 -8.58 -10.21
C GLY A 90 5.84 -7.17 -9.61
N ILE A 91 4.61 -6.68 -9.57
CA ILE A 91 4.25 -5.43 -8.87
C ILE A 91 3.20 -5.77 -7.79
N PRO A 92 3.52 -6.68 -6.85
CA PRO A 92 2.60 -7.00 -5.77
C PRO A 92 2.47 -5.81 -4.83
N HIS A 93 1.31 -5.69 -4.21
CA HIS A 93 1.11 -4.72 -3.14
C HIS A 93 0.00 -5.22 -2.21
N GLY A 94 -0.07 -4.64 -1.04
CA GLY A 94 -1.17 -4.87 -0.13
C GLY A 94 -1.15 -3.85 0.97
N GLY A 95 -1.88 -4.14 2.03
CA GLY A 95 -1.88 -3.33 3.22
C GLY A 95 -3.10 -3.58 4.06
N PHE A 96 -3.10 -2.90 5.21
CA PHE A 96 -4.16 -2.98 6.19
C PHE A 96 -4.61 -1.58 6.56
N VAL A 97 -5.92 -1.39 6.72
CA VAL A 97 -6.50 -0.25 7.42
C VAL A 97 -7.24 -0.82 8.61
N ILE A 98 -6.71 -0.57 9.80
CA ILE A 98 -7.26 -1.08 11.05
C ILE A 98 -7.71 0.09 11.92
N ARG A 99 -8.95 0.01 12.41
CA ARG A 99 -9.50 0.93 13.41
C ARG A 99 -9.86 0.13 14.65
N SER A 100 -9.19 0.42 15.75
CA SER A 100 -9.59 -0.03 17.09
C SER A 100 -10.23 1.12 17.85
N GLY A 101 -11.28 0.84 18.62
CA GLY A 101 -11.95 1.79 19.50
C GLY A 101 -12.72 1.10 20.61
N SER A 102 -13.18 1.87 21.59
CA SER A 102 -13.96 1.38 22.74
C SER A 102 -15.33 2.06 22.79
N THR A 103 -16.30 1.36 23.37
CA THR A 103 -17.61 1.90 23.75
C THR A 103 -18.02 1.42 25.13
N GLY A 104 -19.05 2.03 25.72
CA GLY A 104 -19.50 1.76 27.09
C GLY A 104 -19.20 2.96 27.98
N TRP A 105 -19.80 3.00 29.17
CA TRP A 105 -19.61 4.12 30.09
C TRP A 105 -18.18 4.15 30.66
N ASN A 106 -17.51 3.00 30.70
CA ASN A 106 -16.16 2.83 31.21
C ASN A 106 -15.22 2.24 30.12
N ASP A 107 -15.54 2.44 28.84
CA ASP A 107 -14.76 1.92 27.71
C ASP A 107 -14.57 0.39 27.69
N GLU A 108 -15.49 -0.36 28.32
CA GLU A 108 -15.34 -1.81 28.54
C GLU A 108 -15.53 -2.67 27.28
N ASN A 109 -16.11 -2.12 26.21
CA ASN A 109 -16.41 -2.86 24.99
C ASN A 109 -15.43 -2.45 23.88
N ARG A 110 -14.48 -3.32 23.55
CA ARG A 110 -13.49 -3.07 22.49
C ARG A 110 -14.03 -3.54 21.14
N HIS A 111 -13.86 -2.71 20.13
CA HIS A 111 -14.30 -2.94 18.75
C HIS A 111 -13.14 -2.74 17.79
N ILE A 112 -13.00 -3.65 16.83
CA ILE A 112 -11.95 -3.59 15.83
C ILE A 112 -12.57 -3.79 14.46
N ILE A 113 -12.22 -2.91 13.52
CA ILE A 113 -12.57 -3.01 12.11
C ILE A 113 -11.27 -3.07 11.32
N GLU A 114 -11.12 -4.10 10.49
CA GLU A 114 -9.94 -4.31 9.65
C GLU A 114 -10.35 -4.49 8.19
N TYR A 115 -9.69 -3.75 7.30
CA TYR A 115 -9.75 -3.94 5.85
C TYR A 115 -8.35 -4.31 5.36
N SER A 116 -8.26 -5.33 4.50
CA SER A 116 -6.98 -5.77 3.93
C SER A 116 -7.05 -5.89 2.41
N LEU A 117 -5.89 -5.68 1.78
CA LEU A 117 -5.64 -5.98 0.37
C LEU A 117 -4.43 -6.90 0.27
N LYS A 118 -4.54 -7.93 -0.56
CA LYS A 118 -3.45 -8.81 -0.98
C LYS A 118 -3.50 -8.92 -2.50
N LEU A 119 -2.60 -8.23 -3.18
CA LEU A 119 -2.65 -8.02 -4.62
C LEU A 119 -1.39 -8.56 -5.28
N ASP A 120 -1.57 -9.40 -6.30
CA ASP A 120 -0.46 -9.86 -7.15
C ASP A 120 -0.03 -8.76 -8.13
N SER A 121 -0.97 -7.91 -8.56
CA SER A 121 -0.73 -6.77 -9.47
C SER A 121 -1.48 -5.52 -8.99
N ASN A 122 -0.76 -4.62 -8.33
CA ASN A 122 -1.27 -3.32 -7.91
C ASN A 122 -1.85 -2.47 -9.05
N PRO A 123 -1.20 -2.33 -10.23
CA PRO A 123 -1.76 -1.53 -11.31
C PRO A 123 -3.06 -2.11 -11.87
N GLU A 124 -3.20 -3.44 -11.95
CA GLU A 124 -4.45 -4.08 -12.43
C GLU A 124 -5.61 -3.89 -11.45
N PHE A 125 -5.35 -4.06 -10.15
CA PHE A 125 -6.35 -3.80 -9.12
C PHE A 125 -6.79 -2.33 -9.17
N THR A 126 -5.83 -1.40 -9.28
CA THR A 126 -6.10 0.04 -9.41
C THR A 126 -6.95 0.33 -10.65
N ALA A 127 -6.62 -0.27 -11.80
CA ALA A 127 -7.40 -0.10 -13.03
C ALA A 127 -8.85 -0.64 -12.89
N SER A 128 -9.03 -1.73 -12.14
CA SER A 128 -10.35 -2.28 -11.83
C SER A 128 -11.18 -1.31 -10.99
N VAL A 129 -10.57 -0.70 -9.96
CA VAL A 129 -11.19 0.36 -9.16
C VAL A 129 -11.58 1.54 -10.05
N LEU A 130 -10.66 2.06 -10.86
CA LEU A 130 -10.92 3.18 -11.78
C LEU A 130 -12.10 2.88 -12.72
N THR A 131 -12.18 1.66 -13.25
CA THR A 131 -13.28 1.24 -14.13
C THR A 131 -14.64 1.22 -13.40
N ALA A 132 -14.67 0.79 -12.14
CA ALA A 132 -15.88 0.85 -11.32
C ALA A 132 -16.31 2.30 -11.04
N TYR A 133 -15.35 3.19 -10.76
CA TYR A 133 -15.64 4.62 -10.53
C TYR A 133 -16.03 5.36 -11.80
N ALA A 134 -15.54 4.96 -12.98
CA ALA A 134 -16.01 5.51 -14.25
C ALA A 134 -17.52 5.27 -14.47
N ARG A 135 -18.03 4.10 -14.07
CA ARG A 135 -19.47 3.80 -14.07
C ARG A 135 -20.24 4.74 -13.14
N ALA A 136 -19.71 4.99 -11.96
CA ALA A 136 -20.31 5.91 -11.01
C ALA A 136 -20.37 7.33 -11.58
N ALA A 137 -19.25 7.84 -12.11
CA ALA A 137 -19.18 9.15 -12.73
C ALA A 137 -20.21 9.32 -13.87
N TYR A 138 -20.35 8.30 -14.73
CA TYR A 138 -21.37 8.30 -15.78
C TYR A 138 -22.80 8.39 -15.24
N ARG A 139 -23.15 7.59 -14.23
CA ARG A 139 -24.49 7.59 -13.62
C ARG A 139 -24.80 8.93 -12.93
N MET A 140 -23.88 9.41 -12.09
CA MET A 140 -24.00 10.69 -11.41
C MET A 140 -24.15 11.85 -12.43
N ASN A 141 -23.44 11.79 -13.55
CA ASN A 141 -23.59 12.77 -14.63
C ASN A 141 -24.99 12.73 -15.27
N LYS A 142 -25.57 11.54 -15.50
CA LYS A 142 -26.94 11.39 -16.02
C LYS A 142 -27.99 11.98 -15.09
N GLU A 143 -27.72 12.02 -13.79
CA GLU A 143 -28.55 12.66 -12.78
C GLU A 143 -28.30 14.18 -12.65
N GLY A 144 -27.41 14.73 -13.48
CA GLY A 144 -27.09 16.16 -13.50
C GLY A 144 -26.02 16.60 -12.53
N GLN A 145 -25.37 15.68 -11.81
CA GLN A 145 -24.26 16.01 -10.91
C GLN A 145 -23.01 16.45 -11.70
N LYS A 146 -22.31 17.48 -11.20
CA LYS A 146 -21.13 18.09 -11.83
C LYS A 146 -20.08 18.47 -10.77
N GLY A 147 -18.86 18.78 -11.22
CA GLY A 147 -17.74 19.17 -10.36
C GLY A 147 -16.84 18.00 -9.95
N CYS A 148 -15.77 18.31 -9.22
CA CYS A 148 -14.83 17.32 -8.71
C CYS A 148 -15.48 16.51 -7.58
N LYS A 149 -15.24 15.21 -7.57
CA LYS A 149 -15.74 14.25 -6.56
C LYS A 149 -14.60 13.35 -6.11
N THR A 150 -14.68 12.93 -4.86
CA THR A 150 -13.79 11.95 -4.25
C THR A 150 -14.55 10.66 -3.95
N VAL A 151 -13.85 9.62 -3.49
CA VAL A 151 -14.48 8.36 -3.07
C VAL A 151 -15.49 8.55 -1.94
N PHE A 152 -15.39 9.63 -1.15
CA PHE A 152 -16.35 9.93 -0.08
C PHE A 152 -17.70 10.45 -0.59
N ASP A 153 -17.76 10.92 -1.83
CA ASP A 153 -18.98 11.45 -2.45
C ASP A 153 -19.77 10.38 -3.22
N VAL A 154 -19.20 9.18 -3.38
CA VAL A 154 -19.74 8.13 -4.26
C VAL A 154 -20.27 6.97 -3.43
N ALA A 155 -21.59 6.85 -3.34
CA ALA A 155 -22.21 5.70 -2.68
C ALA A 155 -21.86 4.38 -3.40
N PRO A 156 -21.64 3.25 -2.68
CA PRO A 156 -21.23 1.98 -3.28
C PRO A 156 -22.17 1.48 -4.40
N ALA A 157 -23.47 1.76 -4.32
CA ALA A 157 -24.44 1.37 -5.34
C ALA A 157 -24.13 1.92 -6.74
N TYR A 158 -23.44 3.07 -6.85
CA TYR A 158 -23.01 3.62 -8.12
C TYR A 158 -21.91 2.80 -8.81
N LEU A 159 -21.12 2.06 -8.01
CA LEU A 159 -20.02 1.22 -8.49
C LEU A 159 -20.54 -0.11 -9.06
N CYS A 160 -21.70 -0.58 -8.62
CA CYS A 160 -22.26 -1.86 -9.02
C CYS A 160 -22.88 -1.82 -10.42
N ARG A 161 -22.78 -2.94 -11.16
CA ARG A 161 -23.42 -3.09 -12.47
C ARG A 161 -24.92 -3.33 -12.35
N GLN A 162 -25.31 -4.01 -11.29
CA GLN A 162 -26.67 -4.37 -10.92
C GLN A 162 -27.56 -3.13 -10.74
N SER A 163 -28.86 -3.33 -10.94
CA SER A 163 -29.90 -2.39 -10.56
C SER A 163 -30.03 -2.28 -9.04
N GLY A 164 -30.64 -1.20 -8.55
CA GLY A 164 -30.91 -1.05 -7.12
C GLY A 164 -31.82 -2.16 -6.56
N ALA A 165 -32.71 -2.73 -7.37
CA ALA A 165 -33.58 -3.84 -6.95
C ALA A 165 -32.78 -5.13 -6.75
N GLU A 166 -31.89 -5.48 -7.68
CA GLU A 166 -31.02 -6.65 -7.58
C GLU A 166 -30.06 -6.55 -6.39
N LEU A 167 -29.48 -5.36 -6.14
CA LEU A 167 -28.62 -5.15 -4.97
C LEU A 167 -29.37 -5.43 -3.66
N ARG A 168 -30.61 -4.93 -3.52
CA ARG A 168 -31.42 -5.18 -2.32
C ARG A 168 -31.87 -6.63 -2.18
N ALA A 169 -32.07 -7.35 -3.29
CA ALA A 169 -32.53 -8.73 -3.26
C ALA A 169 -31.42 -9.73 -2.94
N HIS A 170 -30.15 -9.40 -3.22
CA HIS A 170 -29.05 -10.37 -3.21
C HIS A 170 -27.83 -9.94 -2.38
N MET A 171 -27.74 -8.68 -1.95
CA MET A 171 -26.54 -8.12 -1.30
C MET A 171 -26.83 -7.27 -0.04
N LEU A 172 -28.09 -7.23 0.41
CA LEU A 172 -28.54 -6.61 1.66
C LEU A 172 -29.35 -7.64 2.46
#